data_AF-A0A5B9D818-F1
#
_entry.id   AF-A0A5B9D818-F1
#
_cell.length_a   1.000
_cell.length_b   1.000
_cell.length_c   1.000
_cell.angle_alpha   90.00
_cell.angle_beta   90.00
_cell.angle_gamma   90.00
#
_symmetry.space_group_name_H-M   'P 1'
#
loop_
_entity.id
_entity.type
_entity.pdbx_description
1 polymer ?
#
loop_
_entity_poly.entity_id
_entity_poly.type
_entity_poly.pdbx_seq_one_letter_code
_entity_poly.pdbx_strand_id
1 'polypeptide(L)'
;MNKKTSPKLSDDNLTIEFDAKDFKKSLPHLSSELMGGEKTINIQGIQNIVPDPGAIDFIRRCSTKEEAFEIIEFLLNRNEISLDEFQSLKDQIKNQGLSSFGPQKKKGYYEKKFRRNNIIQ
;
A
#
# COMPACT_ATOMS: atom_id res chain seq x y z
N MET A 1 42.72 -2.66 14.43
CA MET A 1 41.60 -2.66 13.45
C MET A 1 40.33 -2.25 14.17
N ASN A 2 39.83 -1.03 13.94
CA ASN A 2 38.54 -0.62 14.49
C ASN A 2 37.44 -1.42 13.78
N LYS A 3 36.74 -2.29 14.52
CA LYS A 3 35.60 -3.03 14.00
C LYS A 3 34.53 -1.99 13.65
N LYS A 4 34.17 -1.86 12.37
CA LYS A 4 32.98 -1.11 11.97
C LYS A 4 31.79 -1.80 12.62
N THR A 5 31.12 -1.12 13.55
CA THR A 5 29.88 -1.60 14.16
C THR A 5 28.82 -1.62 13.07
N SER A 6 28.25 -2.80 12.80
CA SER A 6 27.12 -2.91 11.88
C SER A 6 25.94 -2.12 12.42
N PRO A 7 25.16 -1.44 11.56
CA PRO A 7 23.95 -0.74 11.97
C PRO A 7 23.02 -1.71 12.70
N LYS A 8 22.45 -1.27 13.82
CA LYS A 8 21.48 -2.06 14.59
C LYS A 8 20.09 -1.58 14.21
N LEU A 9 19.24 -2.52 13.83
CA LEU A 9 17.82 -2.27 13.60
C LEU A 9 17.12 -2.24 14.96
N SER A 10 16.23 -1.28 15.18
CA SER A 10 15.39 -1.25 16.38
C SER A 10 14.41 -2.43 16.41
N ASP A 11 13.94 -2.79 17.60
CA ASP A 11 13.04 -3.93 17.80
C ASP A 11 11.70 -3.80 17.04
N ASP A 12 11.27 -2.56 16.75
CA ASP A 12 10.07 -2.25 15.96
C ASP A 12 10.31 -2.18 14.44
N ASN A 13 11.55 -2.40 13.99
CA ASN A 13 12.00 -2.29 12.59
C ASN A 13 11.78 -0.92 11.93
N LEU A 14 11.53 0.14 12.71
CA LEU A 14 11.26 1.48 12.17
C LEU A 14 12.50 2.37 12.13
N THR A 15 13.50 2.10 12.97
CA THR A 15 14.69 2.94 13.09
C THR A 15 15.97 2.13 13.01
N ILE A 16 17.03 2.77 12.54
CA ILE A 16 18.35 2.17 12.45
C ILE A 16 19.32 3.08 13.20
N GLU A 17 20.04 2.51 14.15
CA GLU A 17 21.07 3.21 14.90
C GLU A 17 22.40 3.20 14.13
N PHE A 18 23.01 4.38 14.01
CA PHE A 18 24.31 4.58 13.37
C PHE A 18 25.28 5.28 14.32
N ASP A 19 26.56 4.91 14.26
CA ASP A 19 27.61 5.72 14.86
C ASP A 19 27.76 7.04 14.07
N ALA A 20 27.70 8.16 14.79
CA ALA A 20 27.69 9.49 14.18
C ALA A 20 28.98 9.81 13.40
N LYS A 21 30.13 9.28 13.82
CA LYS A 21 31.42 9.51 13.13
C LYS A 21 31.48 8.72 11.84
N ASP A 22 31.05 7.46 11.88
CA ASP A 22 30.98 6.62 10.69
C ASP A 22 29.95 7.14 9.68
N PHE A 23 28.79 7.62 10.14
CA PHE A 23 27.77 8.24 9.28
C PHE A 23 28.28 9.52 8.60
N LYS A 24 28.95 10.40 9.36
CA LYS A 24 29.55 11.63 8.80
C LYS A 24 30.67 11.34 7.80
N LYS A 25 31.42 10.25 8.00
CA LYS A 25 32.48 9.84 7.08
C LYS A 25 31.93 9.21 5.80
N SER A 26 30.88 8.41 5.90
CA SER A 26 30.29 7.70 4.76
C SER A 26 29.36 8.58 3.92
N LEU A 27 28.62 9.49 4.56
CA LEU A 27 27.60 10.33 3.95
C LEU A 27 27.74 11.80 4.42
N PRO A 28 28.86 12.47 4.10
CA PRO A 28 29.19 13.79 4.66
C PRO A 28 28.16 14.87 4.32
N HIS A 29 27.69 14.90 3.07
CA HIS A 29 26.70 15.89 2.64
C HIS A 29 25.33 15.66 3.30
N LEU A 30 24.84 14.42 3.29
CA LEU A 30 23.57 14.07 3.92
C LEU A 30 23.59 14.33 5.43
N SER A 31 24.70 14.01 6.10
CA SER A 31 24.84 14.30 7.54
C SER A 31 24.76 15.79 7.85
N SER A 32 25.39 16.63 7.02
CA SER A 32 25.31 18.09 7.17
C SER A 32 23.91 18.62 6.88
N GLU A 33 23.24 18.11 5.85
CA GLU A 33 21.85 18.49 5.51
C GLU A 33 20.88 18.15 6.65
N LEU A 34 20.95 16.93 7.18
CA LEU A 34 20.10 16.48 8.28
C LEU A 34 20.36 17.25 9.57
N MET A 35 21.63 17.48 9.95
CA MET A 35 21.95 18.25 11.16
C MET A 35 21.67 19.75 11.00
N GLY A 36 21.79 20.28 9.79
CA GLY A 36 21.49 21.67 9.45
C GLY A 36 20.00 21.96 9.24
N GLY A 37 19.15 20.92 9.15
CA GLY A 37 17.74 21.08 8.81
C GLY A 37 17.52 21.64 7.40
N GLU A 38 18.50 21.49 6.52
CA GLU A 38 18.41 21.98 5.14
C GLU A 38 17.56 21.02 4.30
N LYS A 39 16.80 21.57 3.35
CA LYS A 39 15.96 20.78 2.41
C LYS A 39 14.91 19.88 3.09
N THR A 40 14.49 20.20 4.31
CA THR A 40 13.40 19.49 4.99
C THR A 40 12.04 19.92 4.44
N ILE A 41 11.17 18.95 4.15
CA ILE A 41 9.76 19.19 3.81
C ILE A 41 8.93 18.75 5.01
N ASN A 42 8.11 19.65 5.56
CA ASN A 42 7.18 19.29 6.63
C ASN A 42 6.01 18.50 6.05
N ILE A 43 5.90 17.23 6.43
CA ILE A 43 4.76 16.39 6.09
C ILE A 43 3.67 16.67 7.12
N GLN A 44 2.67 17.46 6.74
CA GLN A 44 1.55 17.86 7.60
C GLN A 44 0.63 16.69 8.01
N GLY A 45 0.79 15.53 7.39
CA GLY A 45 0.06 14.30 7.71
C GLY A 45 -0.17 13.42 6.49
N ILE A 46 -0.51 12.15 6.72
CA ILE A 46 -0.92 11.21 5.68
C ILE A 46 -2.45 11.26 5.59
N GLN A 47 -2.97 11.74 4.46
CA GLN A 47 -4.40 11.65 4.18
C GLN A 47 -4.68 10.39 3.37
N ASN A 48 -5.48 9.47 3.93
CA ASN A 48 -5.99 8.30 3.20
C ASN A 48 -7.11 8.71 2.24
N ILE A 49 -6.71 9.25 1.09
CA ILE A 49 -7.64 9.71 0.04
C ILE A 49 -8.12 8.54 -0.80
N VAL A 50 -7.27 7.53 -0.96
CA VAL A 50 -7.63 6.28 -1.62
C VAL A 50 -8.22 5.37 -0.55
N PRO A 51 -9.51 5.03 -0.63
CA PRO A 51 -10.11 4.06 0.29
C PRO A 51 -9.51 2.68 0.01
N ASP A 52 -9.40 1.89 1.07
CA ASP A 52 -8.96 0.50 0.96
C ASP A 52 -9.94 -0.29 0.07
N PRO A 53 -9.43 -1.08 -0.89
CA PRO A 53 -10.26 -1.87 -1.78
C PRO A 53 -11.01 -2.97 -1.01
N GLY A 54 -12.32 -3.06 -1.21
CA GLY A 54 -13.14 -4.15 -0.69
C GLY A 54 -13.30 -5.31 -1.68
N ALA A 55 -14.05 -6.35 -1.28
CA ALA A 55 -14.31 -7.54 -2.10
C ALA A 55 -14.80 -7.21 -3.52
N ILE A 56 -15.75 -6.29 -3.65
CA ILE A 56 -16.29 -5.85 -4.95
C ILE A 56 -15.20 -5.20 -5.81
N ASP A 57 -14.28 -4.45 -5.20
CA ASP A 57 -13.20 -3.79 -5.95
C ASP A 57 -12.21 -4.79 -6.54
N PHE A 58 -11.96 -5.89 -5.82
CA PHE A 58 -11.16 -7.00 -6.31
C PHE A 58 -11.88 -7.78 -7.42
N ILE A 59 -13.15 -8.12 -7.23
CA ILE A 59 -13.96 -8.81 -8.25
C ILE A 59 -14.00 -8.01 -9.57
N ARG A 60 -14.14 -6.68 -9.48
CA ARG A 60 -14.14 -5.81 -10.67
C ARG A 60 -12.80 -5.73 -11.40
N ARG A 61 -11.71 -6.27 -10.85
CA ARG A 61 -10.42 -6.40 -11.54
C ARG A 61 -10.27 -7.74 -12.24
N CYS A 62 -11.04 -8.75 -11.86
CA CYS A 62 -11.01 -10.06 -12.50
C CYS A 62 -11.44 -9.97 -13.96
N SER A 63 -10.89 -10.84 -14.79
CA SER A 63 -11.26 -11.04 -16.19
C SER A 63 -12.11 -12.30 -16.36
N THR A 64 -11.99 -13.27 -15.45
CA THR A 64 -12.71 -14.55 -15.50
C THR A 64 -13.48 -14.82 -14.20
N LYS A 65 -14.48 -15.72 -14.25
CA LYS A 65 -15.27 -16.08 -13.07
C LYS A 65 -14.42 -16.86 -12.06
N GLU A 66 -13.50 -17.66 -12.57
CA GLU A 66 -12.57 -18.49 -11.82
C GLU A 66 -11.67 -17.61 -10.94
N GLU A 67 -11.08 -16.56 -11.51
CA GLU A 67 -10.31 -15.56 -10.75
C GLU A 67 -11.15 -14.91 -9.64
N ALA A 68 -12.42 -14.59 -9.94
CA ALA A 68 -13.30 -13.98 -8.95
C ALA A 68 -13.63 -14.96 -7.81
N PHE A 69 -13.80 -16.26 -8.09
CA PHE A 69 -14.01 -17.29 -7.07
C PHE A 69 -12.79 -17.45 -6.17
N GLU A 70 -11.59 -17.51 -6.73
CA GLU A 70 -10.33 -17.57 -5.96
C GLU A 70 -10.18 -16.35 -5.03
N ILE A 71 -10.50 -15.16 -5.54
CA ILE A 71 -10.46 -13.92 -4.74
C ILE A 71 -11.42 -13.97 -3.56
N ILE A 72 -12.69 -14.33 -3.77
CA ILE A 72 -13.65 -14.34 -2.65
C ILE A 72 -13.34 -15.45 -1.65
N GLU A 73 -12.80 -16.59 -2.08
CA GLU A 73 -12.34 -17.67 -1.19
C GLU A 73 -11.14 -17.23 -0.36
N PHE A 74 -10.18 -16.54 -0.98
CA PHE A 74 -9.05 -15.94 -0.28
C PHE A 74 -9.50 -14.92 0.79
N LEU A 75 -10.47 -14.08 0.47
CA LEU A 75 -11.01 -13.10 1.42
C LEU A 75 -11.76 -13.78 2.58
N LEU A 76 -12.53 -14.84 2.31
CA LEU A 76 -13.19 -15.63 3.35
C LEU A 76 -12.17 -16.29 4.28
N ASN A 77 -11.12 -16.90 3.74
CA ASN A 77 -10.07 -17.56 4.52
C ASN A 77 -9.31 -16.58 5.45
N ARG A 78 -9.27 -15.29 5.09
CA ARG A 78 -8.70 -14.22 5.92
C ARG A 78 -9.70 -13.58 6.88
N ASN A 79 -10.95 -14.03 6.89
CA ASN A 79 -12.07 -13.41 7.61
C ASN A 79 -12.28 -11.93 7.24
N GLU A 80 -11.97 -11.54 5.99
CA GLU A 80 -12.24 -10.19 5.47
C GLU A 80 -13.69 -10.03 4.99
N ILE A 81 -14.36 -11.15 4.71
CA ILE A 81 -15.80 -11.22 4.42
C ILE A 81 -16.43 -12.35 5.23
N SER A 82 -17.73 -12.22 5.50
CA SER A 82 -18.52 -13.27 6.15
C SER A 82 -18.86 -14.43 5.19
N LEU A 83 -19.27 -15.58 5.75
CA LEU A 83 -19.72 -16.72 4.96
C LEU A 83 -20.97 -16.38 4.13
N ASP A 84 -21.88 -15.58 4.69
CA ASP A 84 -23.12 -15.16 4.01
C ASP A 84 -22.82 -14.22 2.83
N GLU A 85 -21.89 -13.29 3.02
CA GLU A 85 -21.38 -12.43 1.93
C GLU A 85 -20.69 -13.28 0.85
N PHE A 86 -19.85 -14.24 1.23
CA PHE A 86 -19.20 -15.14 0.28
C PHE A 86 -20.22 -15.88 -0.59
N GLN A 87 -21.27 -16.47 0.02
CA GLN A 87 -22.30 -17.18 -0.74
C GLN A 87 -23.05 -16.24 -1.69
N SER A 88 -23.42 -15.06 -1.22
CA SER A 88 -24.10 -14.04 -2.03
C SER A 88 -23.26 -13.62 -3.24
N LEU A 89 -21.98 -13.34 -3.03
CA LEU A 89 -21.04 -12.98 -4.10
C LEU A 89 -20.87 -14.13 -5.09
N LYS A 90 -20.73 -15.36 -4.60
CA LYS A 90 -20.56 -16.56 -5.42
C LYS A 90 -21.77 -16.78 -6.33
N ASP A 91 -22.98 -16.65 -5.79
CA ASP A 91 -24.21 -16.78 -6.57
C ASP A 91 -24.36 -15.66 -7.60
N GLN A 92 -24.02 -14.43 -7.25
CA GLN A 92 -24.05 -13.31 -8.19
C GLN A 92 -23.05 -13.49 -9.34
N ILE A 93 -21.82 -13.94 -9.07
CA ILE A 93 -20.82 -14.26 -10.11
C ILE A 93 -21.34 -15.38 -11.03
N LYS A 94 -21.94 -16.42 -10.45
CA LYS A 94 -22.45 -17.58 -11.20
C LYS A 94 -23.61 -17.17 -12.12
N ASN A 95 -24.60 -16.47 -11.57
CA ASN A 95 -25.89 -16.20 -12.23
C ASN A 95 -25.86 -14.94 -13.11
N GLN A 96 -25.16 -13.88 -12.69
CA GLN A 96 -25.18 -12.58 -13.36
C GLN A 96 -23.83 -12.21 -14.01
N GLY A 97 -22.75 -12.90 -13.63
CA GLY A 97 -21.41 -12.63 -14.15
C GLY A 97 -20.73 -11.41 -13.54
N LEU A 98 -19.48 -11.15 -13.94
CA LEU A 98 -18.62 -10.12 -13.35
C LEU A 98 -19.13 -8.69 -13.59
N SER A 99 -19.78 -8.45 -14.73
CA SER A 99 -20.33 -7.13 -15.08
C SER A 99 -21.43 -6.65 -14.14
N SER A 100 -22.08 -7.57 -13.40
CA SER A 100 -23.08 -7.23 -12.38
C SER A 100 -22.51 -6.38 -11.23
N PHE A 101 -21.20 -6.48 -10.99
CA PHE A 101 -20.49 -5.68 -9.98
C PHE A 101 -20.09 -4.29 -10.50
N GLY A 102 -20.38 -3.98 -11.77
CA GLY A 102 -20.04 -2.73 -12.44
C GLY A 102 -18.89 -2.88 -13.44
N PRO A 103 -18.46 -1.77 -14.07
CA PRO A 103 -17.46 -1.81 -15.14
C PRO A 103 -16.10 -2.25 -14.59
N GLN A 104 -15.38 -3.02 -15.40
CA GLN A 104 -14.07 -3.57 -15.06
C GLN A 104 -13.06 -2.45 -14.75
N LYS A 105 -12.34 -2.58 -13.64
CA LYS A 105 -11.29 -1.64 -13.22
C LYS A 105 -9.99 -1.94 -13.96
N LYS A 106 -9.66 -1.09 -14.94
CA LYS A 106 -8.40 -1.17 -15.69
C LYS A 106 -7.19 -0.80 -14.81
N LYS A 107 -6.00 -1.17 -15.28
CA LYS A 107 -4.72 -0.70 -14.72
C LYS A 107 -4.73 0.83 -14.60
N GLY A 108 -4.26 1.35 -13.46
CA GLY A 108 -4.26 2.78 -13.17
C GLY A 108 -5.61 3.35 -12.69
N TYR A 109 -6.60 2.52 -12.33
CA TYR A 109 -7.94 3.00 -11.96
C TYR A 109 -7.91 3.97 -10.77
N TYR A 110 -7.23 3.60 -9.68
CA TYR A 110 -7.20 4.44 -8.48
C TYR A 110 -6.37 5.70 -8.68
N GLU A 111 -5.29 5.58 -9.43
CA GLU A 111 -4.39 6.66 -9.80
C GLU A 111 -5.10 7.69 -10.67
N LYS A 112 -5.99 7.25 -11.57
CA LYS A 112 -6.83 8.15 -12.39
C LYS A 112 -7.96 8.76 -11.57
N LYS A 113 -8.60 7.96 -10.71
CA LYS A 113 -9.77 8.39 -9.92
C LYS A 113 -9.41 9.36 -8.79
N PHE A 114 -8.29 9.12 -8.13
CA PHE A 114 -7.83 9.87 -6.96
C PHE A 114 -6.58 10.69 -7.28
N ARG A 115 -6.28 10.91 -8.56
CA ARG A 115 -5.18 11.81 -8.95
C ARG A 115 -5.41 13.16 -8.30
N ARG A 116 -4.52 13.57 -7.40
CA ARG A 116 -4.44 14.96 -6.97
C ARG A 116 -4.08 15.79 -8.20
N ASN A 117 -4.93 16.77 -8.52
CA ASN A 117 -4.41 17.97 -9.18
C ASN A 117 -3.51 18.63 -8.15
N ASN A 118 -2.18 18.48 -8.29
CA ASN A 118 -1.25 19.24 -7.49
C ASN A 118 -1.36 20.70 -7.92
N ILE A 119 -2.24 21.44 -7.25
CA ILE A 119 -2.13 22.88 -7.11
C ILE A 119 -0.86 23.08 -6.27
N ILE A 120 0.25 23.34 -6.95
CA ILE A 120 1.33 24.12 -6.37
C ILE A 120 0.82 25.56 -6.44
N GLN A 121 0.39 26.10 -5.30
CA GLN A 121 0.26 27.54 -5.06
C GLN A 121 1.27 27.89 -3.97
#